data_AF-A0AAX1F877-F1
#
_entry.id   AF-A0AAX1F877-F1
#
_cell.length_a   1.000
_cell.length_b   1.000
_cell.length_c   1.000
_cell.angle_alpha   90.00
_cell.angle_beta   90.00
_cell.angle_gamma   90.00
#
_symmetry.space_group_name_H-M   'P 1'
#
loop_
_entity.id
_entity.type
_entity.pdbx_description
1 polymer ?
#
loop_
_entity_poly.entity_id
_entity_poly.type
_entity_poly.pdbx_seq_one_letter_code
_entity_poly.pdbx_strand_id
1 'polypeptide(L)' 'MQYRCKNCNKLLAKGEGQLEIKCPRCKAVNQFGSLTTRSARERQTSRNKHHGQHPSHQSA' A
#
# COMPACT_ATOMS: atom_id res chain seq x y z
N MET A 1 -2.34 -7.05 18.73
CA MET A 1 -2.91 -5.93 17.93
C MET A 1 -3.78 -6.46 16.76
N GLN A 2 -4.54 -5.60 16.06
CA GLN A 2 -5.31 -5.96 14.85
C GLN A 2 -4.78 -5.22 13.62
N TYR A 3 -4.48 -5.94 12.54
CA TYR A 3 -3.95 -5.37 11.30
C TYR A 3 -5.00 -5.41 10.19
N ARG A 4 -5.39 -4.23 9.67
CA ARG A 4 -6.45 -4.05 8.68
C ARG A 4 -5.94 -3.38 7.41
N CYS A 5 -6.46 -3.80 6.26
CA CYS A 5 -6.04 -3.23 4.99
C CYS A 5 -6.41 -1.75 4.85
N LYS A 6 -5.41 -0.90 4.56
CA LYS A 6 -5.58 0.56 4.40
C LYS A 6 -6.58 0.98 3.32
N ASN A 7 -6.85 0.11 2.35
CA ASN A 7 -7.70 0.42 1.18
C ASN A 7 -9.12 -0.17 1.26
N CYS A 8 -9.37 -1.16 2.13
CA CYS A 8 -10.70 -1.80 2.20
C CYS A 8 -11.13 -2.26 3.60
N ASN A 9 -10.40 -1.87 4.65
CA ASN A 9 -10.65 -2.16 6.07
C ASN A 9 -10.86 -3.64 6.46
N LYS A 10 -10.64 -4.58 5.52
CA LYS A 10 -10.66 -6.02 5.79
C LYS A 10 -9.54 -6.35 6.79
N LEU A 11 -9.87 -7.13 7.81
CA LEU A 11 -8.90 -7.72 8.73
C LEU A 11 -7.96 -8.66 7.96
N LEU A 12 -6.66 -8.46 8.11
CA LEU A 12 -5.61 -9.26 7.47
C LEU A 12 -4.92 -10.19 8.47
N ALA A 13 -4.63 -9.69 9.68
CA ALA A 13 -4.01 -10.48 10.74
C ALA A 13 -4.40 -9.97 12.13
N LYS A 14 -4.28 -10.83 13.14
CA LYS A 14 -4.24 -10.47 14.56
C LYS A 14 -2.93 -11.03 15.13
N GLY A 15 -2.21 -10.23 15.90
CA GLY A 15 -0.89 -10.60 16.42
C GLY A 15 -0.07 -9.37 16.79
N GLU A 16 1.24 -9.57 16.93
CA GLU A 16 2.22 -8.57 17.34
C GLU A 16 3.52 -8.81 16.55
N GLY A 17 4.33 -7.77 16.38
CA GLY A 17 5.58 -7.82 15.60
C GLY A 17 5.57 -6.91 14.37
N GLN A 18 6.42 -7.24 13.40
CA GLN A 18 6.51 -6.55 12.10
C GLN A 18 6.10 -7.54 10.99
N LEU A 19 5.22 -7.13 10.08
CA LEU A 19 4.78 -7.96 8.97
C LEU A 19 4.38 -7.15 7.74
N GLU A 20 4.66 -7.70 6.56
CA GLU A 20 4.08 -7.26 5.29
C GLU A 20 3.02 -8.26 4.82
N ILE A 21 1.85 -7.77 4.43
CA ILE A 21 0.74 -8.61 3.98
C ILE A 21 -0.02 -7.98 2.80
N LYS A 22 -0.13 -8.76 1.72
CA LYS A 22 -0.95 -8.44 0.55
C LYS A 22 -2.42 -8.71 0.86
N CYS A 23 -3.28 -7.71 0.67
CA CYS A 23 -4.72 -7.90 0.87
C CYS A 23 -5.31 -8.78 -0.24
N PRO A 24 -6.00 -9.90 0.08
CA PRO A 24 -6.57 -10.77 -0.96
C PRO A 24 -7.77 -10.16 -1.68
N ARG A 25 -8.43 -9.11 -1.14
CA ARG A 25 -9.53 -8.41 -1.84
C ARG A 25 -9.02 -7.41 -2.86
N CYS A 26 -8.31 -6.37 -2.39
CA CYS A 26 -7.92 -5.23 -3.22
C CYS A 26 -6.46 -5.28 -3.71
N LYS A 27 -5.73 -6.38 -3.45
CA LYS A 27 -4.35 -6.64 -3.89
C LYS A 27 -3.28 -5.66 -3.36
N ALA A 28 -3.68 -4.63 -2.61
CA ALA A 28 -2.79 -3.66 -1.95
C ALA A 28 -1.86 -4.35 -0.94
N VAL A 29 -0.58 -3.96 -0.95
CA VAL A 29 0.43 -4.35 0.04
C VAL A 29 0.30 -3.43 1.27
N ASN A 30 0.33 -4.04 2.46
CA ASN A 30 0.18 -3.36 3.74
C ASN A 30 1.35 -3.80 4.63
N GLN A 31 2.20 -2.86 5.01
CA GLN A 31 3.28 -3.07 5.97
C GLN A 31 2.81 -2.56 7.33
N PHE A 32 3.04 -3.35 8.37
CA PHE A 32 2.78 -2.97 9.75
C PHE A 32 4.02 -3.25 10.58
N GLY A 33 4.51 -2.25 11.30
CA GLY A 33 5.62 -2.40 12.24
C GLY A 33 5.18 -2.01 13.64
N SER A 34 5.55 -2.80 14.64
CA SER A 34 5.52 -2.33 16.03
C SER A 34 6.61 -1.27 16.22
N LEU A 35 6.21 -0.10 16.76
CA LEU A 35 7.10 1.04 17.02
C LEU A 35 7.89 0.83 18.33
N THR A 36 8.64 -0.27 18.45
CA THR A 36 9.55 -0.50 19.58
C THR A 36 10.92 0.17 19.43
N THR A 37 11.24 0.75 18.26
CA THR A 37 12.41 1.64 18.11
C THR A 37 12.16 2.72 17.05
N ARG A 38 12.39 3.99 17.42
CA ARG A 38 12.41 5.13 16.49
C ARG A 38 13.67 5.07 15.62
N SER A 39 13.53 4.89 14.30
CA SER A 39 14.34 5.63 13.32
C SER A 39 13.83 5.42 11.88
N ALA A 40 13.64 6.56 11.21
CA ALA A 40 13.78 6.89 9.79
C ALA A 40 13.68 5.82 8.68
N ARG A 41 13.20 6.29 7.51
CA ARG A 41 13.24 5.68 6.16
C ARG A 41 12.12 4.65 5.91
N GLU A 42 11.51 4.58 4.73
CA GLU A 42 11.29 5.56 3.64
C GLU A 42 10.28 4.96 2.65
N ARG A 43 9.73 5.80 1.76
CA ARG A 43 9.28 5.47 0.39
C ARG A 43 8.34 4.26 0.14
N GLN A 44 7.20 4.59 -0.49
CA GLN A 44 6.71 4.01 -1.76
C GLN A 44 6.71 2.46 -1.88
N THR A 45 5.58 1.80 -2.16
CA THR A 45 4.95 1.91 -3.49
C THR A 45 3.42 1.81 -3.47
N SER A 46 2.78 2.55 -4.38
CA SER A 46 1.49 2.19 -4.98
C SER A 46 1.45 2.77 -6.40
N ARG A 47 2.31 2.23 -7.26
CA ARG A 47 2.31 2.48 -8.69
C ARG A 47 1.58 1.34 -9.38
N ASN A 48 0.32 1.57 -9.76
CA ASN A 48 -0.38 1.15 -11.00
C ASN A 48 -1.90 1.02 -10.77
N LYS A 49 -2.79 1.33 -11.73
CA LYS A 49 -2.69 2.15 -12.97
C LYS A 49 -4.10 2.34 -13.54
N HIS A 50 -4.44 3.53 -14.03
CA HIS A 50 -5.59 3.88 -14.90
C HIS A 50 -5.30 5.28 -15.51
N HIS A 51 -5.86 5.73 -16.65
CA HIS A 51 -6.27 5.03 -17.88
C HIS A 51 -6.36 6.06 -19.03
N GLY A 52 -6.06 5.67 -20.29
CA GLY A 52 -5.99 6.59 -21.46
C GLY A 52 -4.68 7.39 -21.52
N GLN A 53 -3.87 7.45 -22.58
CA GLN A 53 -4.01 7.31 -24.05
C GLN A 53 -4.68 8.49 -24.79
N HIS A 54 -3.90 9.55 -25.08
CA HIS A 54 -3.71 10.09 -26.45
C HIS A 54 -2.71 11.27 -26.48
N PRO A 55 -1.68 11.25 -27.34
CA PRO A 55 -0.91 12.45 -27.71
C PRO A 55 -1.22 12.88 -29.16
N SER A 56 -1.83 14.06 -29.30
CA SER A 56 -2.11 14.75 -30.57
C SER A 56 -2.44 16.21 -30.23
N HIS A 57 -1.93 17.26 -30.88
CA HIS A 57 -1.06 17.37 -32.07
C HIS A 57 -0.26 18.69 -31.98
N GLN A 58 0.74 18.90 -32.84
CA GLN A 58 1.53 20.13 -32.88
C GLN A 58 0.80 21.29 -33.58
N SER A 59 1.21 22.50 -33.20
CA SER A 59 1.31 23.76 -33.97
C SER A 59 0.15 24.28 -34.83
N ALA A 60 -0.17 25.56 -34.59
CA ALA A 60 -0.28 26.60 -35.62
C ALA A 60 0.34 27.89 -35.06
#